data_AF-A0ABD0YFM6-F1
#
_entry.id   AF-A0ABD0YFM6-F1
#
_cell.length_a   1.000
_cell.length_b   1.000
_cell.length_c   1.000
_cell.angle_alpha   90.00
_cell.angle_beta   90.00
_cell.angle_gamma   90.00
#
_symmetry.space_group_name_H-M   'P 1'
#
loop_
_entity.id
_entity.type
_entity.pdbx_description
1 polymer ?
#
loop_
_entity_poly.entity_id
_entity_poly.type
_entity_poly.pdbx_seq_one_letter_code
_entity_poly.pdbx_strand_id
1 'polypeptide(L)'
;MSPLAINPPSPADSTMSFASSSRDFDPRTRVFSDEELKPQPMVKKSRKQNFQFVPEGLKDEKYWARRRKNNMAAKRSRDARRMKENQIALRAGFLEKENLGLRQEMDRLKKENMALRDRLSKFTEI
;
A
#
# COMPACT_ATOMS: atom_id res chain seq x y z
N MET A 1 -5.72 7.54 47.46
CA MET A 1 -5.83 7.43 45.99
C MET A 1 -4.59 8.08 45.40
N SER A 2 -3.71 7.27 44.81
CA SER A 2 -2.54 7.76 44.05
C SER A 2 -2.69 7.25 42.63
N PRO A 3 -2.54 8.10 41.59
CA PRO A 3 -2.72 7.65 40.21
C PRO A 3 -1.50 6.82 39.77
N LEU A 4 -1.77 5.66 39.15
CA LEU A 4 -0.75 4.82 38.52
C LEU A 4 -0.16 5.57 37.34
N ALA A 5 1.13 5.91 37.42
CA ALA A 5 1.89 6.48 36.31
C ALA A 5 2.01 5.44 35.20
N ILE A 6 1.32 5.67 34.08
CA ILE A 6 1.49 4.92 32.84
C ILE A 6 2.79 5.41 32.21
N ASN A 7 3.88 4.66 32.39
CA ASN A 7 5.09 4.88 31.61
C ASN A 7 4.78 4.63 30.13
N PRO A 8 5.13 5.54 29.21
CA PRO A 8 4.96 5.30 27.78
C PRO A 8 5.89 4.16 27.32
N PRO A 9 5.44 3.30 26.39
CA PRO A 9 6.29 2.26 25.85
C PRO A 9 7.50 2.88 25.12
N SER A 10 8.69 2.42 25.50
CA SER A 10 9.99 2.80 24.92
C SER A 10 9.99 2.61 23.39
N PRO A 11 10.52 3.55 22.58
CA PRO A 11 10.39 3.57 21.13
C PRO A 11 11.35 2.61 20.38
N ALA A 12 11.96 1.63 21.06
CA ALA A 12 13.23 1.07 20.59
C ALA A 12 13.18 -0.21 19.72
N ASP A 13 12.03 -0.76 19.32
CA ASP A 13 12.05 -2.08 18.62
C ASP A 13 11.21 -2.20 17.34
N SER A 14 10.90 -1.08 16.67
CA SER A 14 10.35 -1.10 15.30
C SER A 14 10.73 0.14 14.51
N THR A 15 11.98 0.59 14.62
CA THR A 15 12.61 1.47 13.64
C THR A 15 12.94 0.66 12.39
N MET A 16 11.86 0.23 11.71
CA MET A 16 11.94 -0.25 10.33
C MET A 16 12.65 0.83 9.52
N SER A 17 13.53 0.40 8.63
CA SER A 17 14.44 1.14 7.74
C SER A 17 13.80 2.22 6.86
N PHE A 18 12.51 2.51 7.04
CA PHE A 18 11.71 3.48 6.32
C PHE A 18 12.06 4.94 6.66
N ALA A 19 12.61 5.20 7.85
CA ALA A 19 12.92 6.56 8.29
C ALA A 19 14.03 7.23 7.45
N SER A 20 14.93 6.46 6.81
CA SER A 20 16.02 7.02 6.00
C SER A 20 15.59 7.43 4.59
N SER A 21 14.52 6.85 4.04
CA SER A 21 14.08 7.08 2.65
C SER A 21 12.98 8.14 2.52
N SER A 22 12.50 8.71 3.63
CA SER A 22 11.31 9.58 3.64
C SER A 22 11.63 11.07 3.46
N ARG A 23 12.91 11.45 3.34
CA ARG A 23 13.29 12.87 3.29
C ARG A 23 13.14 13.50 1.89
N ASP A 24 13.09 12.68 0.83
CA ASP A 24 13.05 13.14 -0.57
C ASP A 24 11.92 12.50 -1.40
N PHE A 25 10.86 12.02 -0.76
CA PHE A 25 9.73 11.39 -1.46
C PHE A 25 8.65 12.42 -1.83
N ASP A 26 8.73 12.96 -3.04
CA ASP A 26 7.63 13.74 -3.62
C ASP A 26 6.73 12.84 -4.52
N PRO A 27 5.48 12.57 -4.11
CA PRO A 27 4.59 11.67 -4.85
C PRO A 27 4.18 12.18 -6.23
N ARG A 28 4.43 13.47 -6.57
CA ARG A 28 4.08 14.03 -7.88
C ARG A 28 5.18 13.87 -8.94
N THR A 29 6.43 13.72 -8.51
CA THR A 29 7.61 13.74 -9.40
C THR A 29 8.40 12.43 -9.37
N ARG A 30 8.21 11.61 -8.34
CA ARG A 30 8.88 10.31 -8.21
C ARG A 30 8.28 9.28 -9.15
N VAL A 31 9.06 8.85 -10.13
CA VAL A 31 8.81 7.62 -10.89
C VAL A 31 9.56 6.48 -10.19
N PHE A 32 8.90 5.35 -9.98
CA PHE A 32 9.55 4.14 -9.50
C PHE A 32 10.31 3.48 -10.66
N SER A 33 11.53 3.03 -10.42
CA SER A 33 12.24 2.21 -11.41
C SER A 33 11.66 0.79 -11.44
N ASP A 34 11.83 0.09 -12.56
CA ASP A 34 11.44 -1.33 -12.67
C ASP A 34 12.12 -2.20 -11.60
N GLU A 35 13.32 -1.81 -11.13
CA GLU A 35 14.03 -2.49 -10.05
C GLU A 35 13.35 -2.28 -8.69
N GLU A 36 12.86 -1.07 -8.40
CA GLU A 36 12.14 -0.76 -7.15
C GLU A 36 10.76 -1.43 -7.07
N LEU A 37 10.16 -1.69 -8.24
CA LEU A 37 8.89 -2.41 -8.34
C LEU A 37 9.05 -3.93 -8.13
N LYS A 38 10.28 -4.46 -8.16
CA LYS A 38 10.49 -5.89 -7.91
C LYS A 38 10.12 -6.22 -6.45
N PRO A 39 9.48 -7.36 -6.23
CA PRO A 39 9.17 -7.80 -4.88
C PRO A 39 10.47 -7.95 -4.08
N GLN A 40 10.56 -7.24 -2.97
CA GLN A 40 11.71 -7.30 -2.08
C GLN A 40 11.93 -8.74 -1.59
N PRO A 41 13.20 -9.20 -1.48
CA PRO A 41 13.52 -10.55 -1.05
C PRO A 41 12.91 -10.80 0.33
N MET A 42 12.05 -11.82 0.40
CA MET A 42 11.33 -12.13 1.63
C MET A 42 12.29 -12.70 2.67
N VAL A 43 12.52 -11.94 3.74
CA VAL A 43 13.27 -12.43 4.91
C VAL A 43 12.47 -13.57 5.55
N LYS A 44 12.97 -14.79 5.37
CA LYS A 44 12.36 -15.99 5.97
C LYS A 44 12.57 -15.92 7.48
N LYS A 45 11.49 -15.65 8.23
CA LYS A 45 11.47 -15.92 9.67
C LYS A 45 11.77 -17.40 9.90
N SER A 46 12.40 -17.73 11.03
CA SER A 46 12.95 -19.06 11.34
C SER A 46 12.05 -20.21 10.86
N ARG A 47 12.70 -21.19 10.22
CA ARG A 47 12.03 -22.33 9.58
C ARG A 47 11.26 -23.10 10.66
N LYS A 48 9.93 -23.21 10.53
CA LYS A 48 9.02 -23.99 11.41
C LYS A 48 9.26 -25.50 11.29
N GLN A 49 10.51 -25.95 11.42
CA GLN A 49 10.89 -27.34 11.22
C GLN A 49 10.38 -28.29 12.33
N ASN A 50 9.87 -27.75 13.45
CA ASN A 50 9.49 -28.57 14.61
C ASN A 50 8.01 -28.47 15.04
N PHE A 51 7.12 -27.95 14.19
CA PHE A 51 5.69 -28.20 14.37
C PHE A 51 5.34 -29.51 13.67
N GLN A 52 5.75 -30.64 14.27
CA GLN A 52 5.27 -31.94 13.85
C GLN A 52 3.74 -31.92 13.84
N PHE A 53 3.17 -32.33 12.71
CA PHE A 53 1.74 -32.59 12.60
C PHE A 53 1.31 -33.47 13.77
N VAL A 54 0.27 -33.08 14.50
CA VAL A 54 -0.23 -33.89 15.63
C VAL A 54 -0.67 -35.23 15.05
N PRO A 55 -0.04 -36.36 15.44
CA PRO A 55 -0.42 -37.68 14.95
C PRO A 55 -1.92 -37.94 15.16
N GLU A 56 -2.55 -38.70 14.28
CA GLU A 56 -4.01 -38.86 14.26
C GLU A 56 -4.59 -39.30 15.62
N GLY A 57 -3.92 -40.25 16.29
CA GLY A 57 -4.32 -40.76 17.60
C GLY A 57 -4.12 -39.79 18.78
N LEU A 58 -3.50 -38.62 18.55
CA LEU A 58 -3.25 -37.60 19.58
C LEU A 58 -4.08 -36.31 19.34
N LYS A 59 -5.00 -36.33 18.37
CA LYS A 59 -5.92 -35.22 18.12
C LYS A 59 -7.06 -35.22 19.15
N ASP A 60 -6.81 -34.55 20.27
CA ASP A 60 -7.80 -34.33 21.32
C ASP A 60 -8.82 -33.22 20.97
N GLU A 61 -9.86 -33.07 21.80
CA GLU A 61 -10.86 -32.00 21.63
C GLU A 61 -10.20 -30.61 21.66
N LYS A 62 -9.15 -30.44 22.46
CA LYS A 62 -8.40 -29.18 22.54
C LYS A 62 -7.73 -28.85 21.21
N TYR A 63 -7.19 -29.84 20.48
CA TYR A 63 -6.65 -29.67 19.14
C TYR A 63 -7.75 -29.26 18.15
N TRP A 64 -8.90 -29.94 18.16
CA TRP A 64 -10.02 -29.61 17.26
C TRP A 64 -10.58 -28.21 17.50
N ALA A 65 -10.70 -27.78 18.76
CA ALA A 65 -11.08 -26.41 19.11
C ALA A 65 -10.08 -25.38 18.55
N ARG A 66 -8.76 -25.62 18.69
CA ARG A 66 -7.73 -24.76 18.10
C ARG A 66 -7.82 -24.74 16.57
N ARG A 67 -8.02 -25.89 15.93
CA ARG A 67 -8.12 -26.02 14.48
C ARG A 67 -9.32 -25.26 13.92
N ARG A 68 -10.49 -25.40 14.56
CA ARG A 68 -11.71 -24.63 14.23
C ARG A 68 -11.47 -23.13 14.36
N LYS A 69 -10.89 -22.67 15.47
CA LYS A 69 -10.55 -21.24 15.67
C LYS A 69 -9.59 -20.72 14.61
N ASN A 70 -8.55 -21.48 14.27
CA ASN A 70 -7.58 -21.09 13.23
C ASN A 70 -8.23 -21.01 11.84
N ASN A 71 -9.11 -21.95 11.49
CA ASN A 71 -9.84 -21.90 10.22
C ASN A 71 -10.71 -20.63 10.12
N MET A 72 -11.42 -20.29 11.20
CA MET A 72 -12.22 -19.06 11.24
C MET A 72 -11.35 -17.81 11.12
N ALA A 73 -10.22 -17.76 11.83
CA ALA A 73 -9.27 -16.66 11.73
C ALA A 73 -8.66 -16.54 10.33
N ALA A 74 -8.29 -17.66 9.70
CA ALA A 74 -7.76 -17.70 8.35
C ALA A 74 -8.78 -17.21 7.32
N LYS A 75 -10.06 -17.62 7.45
CA LYS A 75 -11.15 -17.11 6.61
C LYS A 75 -11.28 -15.58 6.76
N ARG A 76 -11.40 -15.09 8.00
CA ARG A 76 -11.50 -13.65 8.29
C ARG A 76 -10.31 -12.87 7.71
N SER A 77 -9.09 -13.40 7.85
CA SER A 77 -7.88 -12.78 7.31
C SER A 77 -7.90 -12.71 5.78
N ARG A 78 -8.34 -13.79 5.11
CA ARG A 78 -8.49 -13.81 3.64
C ARG A 78 -9.53 -12.81 3.17
N ASP A 79 -10.68 -12.74 3.84
CA ASP A 79 -11.76 -11.81 3.48
C ASP A 79 -11.32 -10.35 3.69
N ALA A 80 -10.61 -10.05 4.77
CA ALA A 80 -10.03 -8.72 5.02
C ALA A 80 -8.98 -8.34 3.96
N ARG A 81 -8.10 -9.27 3.57
CA ARG A 81 -7.13 -9.02 2.49
C ARG A 81 -7.85 -8.73 1.18
N ARG A 82 -8.82 -9.57 0.80
CA ARG A 82 -9.60 -9.41 -0.44
C ARG A 82 -10.32 -8.06 -0.47
N MET A 83 -10.92 -7.64 0.65
CA MET A 83 -11.57 -6.33 0.75
C MET A 83 -10.59 -5.19 0.49
N LYS A 84 -9.38 -5.26 1.08
CA LYS A 84 -8.33 -4.25 0.85
C LYS A 84 -7.85 -4.23 -0.60
N GLU A 85 -7.62 -5.40 -1.20
CA GLU A 85 -7.23 -5.53 -2.61
C GLU A 85 -8.29 -4.94 -3.55
N ASN A 86 -9.57 -5.25 -3.31
CA ASN A 86 -10.69 -4.69 -4.07
C ASN A 86 -10.78 -3.16 -3.93
N GLN A 87 -10.58 -2.62 -2.71
CA GLN A 87 -10.57 -1.18 -2.50
C GLN A 87 -9.43 -0.49 -3.26
N ILE A 88 -8.24 -1.10 -3.28
CA ILE A 88 -7.09 -0.59 -4.05
C ILE A 88 -7.42 -0.60 -5.54
N ALA A 89 -7.96 -1.69 -6.07
CA ALA A 89 -8.34 -1.81 -7.48
C ALA A 89 -9.36 -0.74 -7.89
N LEU A 90 -10.41 -0.54 -7.08
CA LEU A 90 -11.42 0.50 -7.32
C LEU A 90 -10.81 1.91 -7.31
N ARG A 91 -9.95 2.20 -6.32
CA ARG A 91 -9.28 3.50 -6.22
C ARG A 91 -8.33 3.75 -7.38
N ALA A 92 -7.57 2.73 -7.82
CA ALA A 92 -6.67 2.83 -8.96
C ALA A 92 -7.46 3.17 -10.23
N GLY A 93 -8.53 2.43 -10.53
CA GLY A 93 -9.36 2.69 -11.71
C GLY A 93 -10.02 4.08 -11.70
N PHE A 94 -10.45 4.56 -10.52
CA PHE A 94 -10.95 5.94 -10.38
C PHE A 94 -9.85 6.97 -10.70
N LEU A 95 -8.67 6.83 -10.11
CA LEU A 95 -7.54 7.75 -10.33
C LEU A 95 -7.05 7.74 -11.77
N GLU A 96 -7.03 6.57 -12.43
CA GLU A 96 -6.68 6.45 -13.85
C GLU A 96 -7.66 7.23 -14.73
N LYS A 97 -8.97 7.10 -14.48
CA LYS A 97 -10.00 7.86 -15.20
C LYS A 97 -9.87 9.36 -14.99
N GLU A 98 -9.70 9.81 -13.75
CA GLU A 98 -9.51 11.23 -13.42
C GLU A 98 -8.23 11.78 -14.06
N ASN A 99 -7.12 11.03 -14.02
CA ASN A 99 -5.86 11.44 -14.63
C ASN A 99 -6.00 11.60 -16.15
N LEU A 100 -6.70 10.67 -16.81
CA LEU A 100 -7.01 10.77 -18.24
C LEU A 100 -7.83 12.02 -18.55
N GLY A 101 -8.88 12.30 -17.77
CA GLY A 101 -9.71 13.50 -17.93
C GLY A 101 -8.91 14.79 -17.78
N LEU A 102 -8.06 14.87 -16.75
CA LEU A 102 -7.18 16.02 -16.53
C LEU A 102 -6.18 16.22 -17.67
N ARG A 103 -5.62 15.14 -18.23
CA ARG A 103 -4.71 15.22 -19.38
C ARG A 103 -5.43 15.76 -20.63
N GLN A 104 -6.64 15.27 -20.90
CA GLN A 104 -7.46 15.75 -22.03
C GLN A 104 -7.78 17.24 -21.90
N GLU A 105 -8.17 17.70 -20.71
CA GLU A 105 -8.47 19.11 -20.48
C GLU A 105 -7.21 20.00 -20.59
N MET A 106 -6.09 19.52 -20.07
CA MET A 106 -4.80 20.20 -20.19
C MET A 106 -4.37 20.34 -21.66
N ASP A 107 -4.55 19.30 -22.47
CA ASP A 107 -4.26 19.35 -23.91
C ASP A 107 -5.22 20.31 -24.65
N ARG A 108 -6.51 20.35 -24.26
CA ARG A 108 -7.49 21.31 -24.80
C ARG A 108 -7.06 22.74 -24.54
N LEU A 109 -6.74 23.06 -23.28
CA LEU A 109 -6.31 24.39 -22.86
C LEU A 109 -4.99 24.80 -23.50
N LYS A 110 -4.03 23.88 -23.66
CA LYS A 110 -2.78 24.15 -24.37
C LYS A 110 -3.03 24.54 -25.83
N LYS A 111 -3.91 23.83 -26.54
CA LYS A 111 -4.27 24.16 -27.93
C LYS A 111 -4.93 25.53 -28.03
N GLU A 112 -5.86 25.83 -27.13
CA GLU A 112 -6.52 27.13 -27.06
C GLU A 112 -5.51 28.26 -26.79
N ASN A 113 -4.59 28.05 -25.83
CA ASN A 113 -3.56 29.03 -25.51
C ASN A 113 -2.60 29.27 -26.68
N MET A 114 -2.20 28.22 -27.40
CA MET A 114 -1.38 28.35 -28.62
C MET A 114 -2.11 29.18 -29.69
N ALA A 115 -3.37 28.86 -29.97
CA ALA A 115 -4.16 29.61 -30.96
C ALA A 115 -4.31 31.09 -30.59
N LEU A 116 -4.49 31.40 -29.30
CA LEU A 116 -4.55 32.78 -28.81
C LEU A 116 -3.19 33.49 -28.93
N ARG A 117 -2.08 32.81 -28.62
CA ARG A 117 -0.72 33.35 -28.80
C ARG A 117 -0.42 33.65 -30.27
N ASP A 118 -0.77 32.75 -31.17
CA ASP A 118 -0.61 32.93 -32.63
C ASP A 118 -1.47 34.07 -33.17
N ARG A 119 -2.63 34.34 -32.54
CA ARG A 119 -3.46 35.49 -32.90
C ARG A 119 -2.86 36.79 -32.39
N LEU A 120 -2.33 36.79 -31.17
CA LEU A 120 -1.70 37.97 -30.56
C LEU A 120 -0.40 38.36 -31.26
N SER A 121 0.43 37.40 -31.67
CA SER A 121 1.71 37.68 -32.34
C SER A 121 1.53 38.56 -33.59
N LYS A 122 0.45 38.33 -34.35
CA LYS A 122 0.07 39.12 -35.54
C LYS A 122 -0.20 40.60 -35.26
N PHE A 123 -0.50 40.96 -34.01
CA PHE A 123 -0.76 42.35 -33.60
C PHE A 123 0.42 42.99 -32.87
N THR A 124 1.41 42.20 -32.44
CA THR A 124 2.61 42.70 -31.74
C THR A 124 3.83 42.82 -32.64
N GLU A 125 3.76 42.36 -33.90
CA GLU A 125 4.82 42.52 -34.93
C GLU A 125 4.67 43.80 -35.78
N ILE A 126 3.87 44.78 -35.33
CA ILE A 126 3.76 46.15 -35.88
C ILE A 126 4.40 47.12 -34.90
#